data_AF-A0A2I0VVW5-F1
#
_entry.id   AF-A0A2I0VVW5-F1
#
_cell.length_a   1.000
_cell.length_b   1.000
_cell.length_c   1.000
_cell.angle_alpha   90.00
_cell.angle_beta   90.00
_cell.angle_gamma   90.00
#
_symmetry.space_group_name_H-M   'P 1'
#
loop_
_entity.id
_entity.type
_entity.pdbx_description
1 polymer ?
#
loop_
_entity_poly.entity_id
_entity_poly.type
_entity_poly.pdbx_seq_one_letter_code
_entity_poly.pdbx_strand_id
1 'polypeptide(L)'
;MRDMFTDIRKHGKQPLWIGEDIWAELNAAWGNEEYTRRRDQNQQNRASDVGGLGSSLHTGGSVPHTEHRHHLKETLGREPTPVELHSRTHKRQEDQQWIDERARKAHVSIYLYVFNNFYF
;
A
#
# COMPACT_ATOMS: atom_id res chain seq x y z
N MET A 1 -8.25 2.73 15.53
CA MET A 1 -7.10 3.07 16.39
C MET A 1 -5.78 3.04 15.59
N ARG A 2 -5.70 3.76 14.45
CA ARG A 2 -4.54 3.64 13.53
C ARG A 2 -3.48 4.74 13.67
N ASP A 3 -3.72 5.76 14.51
CA ASP A 3 -2.84 6.95 14.57
C ASP A 3 -2.51 7.43 16.00
N MET A 4 -2.68 6.57 17.02
CA MET A 4 -2.52 6.95 18.43
C MET A 4 -1.16 7.59 18.73
N PHE A 5 -0.05 6.94 18.34
CA PHE A 5 1.29 7.47 18.58
C PHE A 5 1.63 8.71 17.75
N THR A 6 1.05 8.82 16.55
CA THR A 6 1.17 10.03 15.73
C THR A 6 0.48 11.21 16.40
N ASP A 7 -0.72 11.00 16.93
CA ASP A 7 -1.48 12.03 17.63
C ASP A 7 -0.77 12.45 18.91
N ILE A 8 -0.29 11.49 19.70
CA ILE A 8 0.51 11.75 20.91
C ILE A 8 1.74 12.61 20.56
N ARG A 9 2.49 12.24 19.51
CA ARG A 9 3.66 13.01 19.05
C ARG A 9 3.31 14.41 18.59
N LYS A 10 2.21 14.59 17.84
CA LYS A 10 1.76 15.90 17.35
C LYS A 10 1.34 16.83 18.48
N HIS A 11 0.65 16.30 19.50
CA HIS A 11 0.18 17.08 20.64
C HIS A 11 1.28 17.32 21.68
N GLY A 12 2.32 16.48 21.70
CA GLY A 12 3.47 16.62 22.61
C GLY A 12 3.11 16.46 24.08
N LYS A 13 1.96 15.85 24.40
CA LYS A 13 1.48 15.63 25.77
C LYS A 13 1.64 14.17 26.14
N GLN A 14 2.29 13.92 27.27
CA GLN A 14 2.42 12.58 27.84
C GLN A 14 1.04 12.06 28.27
N PRO A 15 0.60 10.89 27.78
CA PRO A 15 -0.59 10.22 28.28
C PRO A 15 -0.34 9.61 29.68
N LEU A 16 -1.38 9.54 30.51
CA LEU A 16 -1.32 8.98 31.87
C LEU A 16 -0.81 7.52 31.94
N TRP A 17 -0.95 6.77 30.85
CA TRP A 17 -0.56 5.36 30.77
C TRP A 17 0.87 5.15 30.24
N ILE A 18 1.55 6.21 29.75
CA ILE A 18 2.97 6.15 29.37
C ILE A 18 3.79 6.64 30.55
N GLY A 19 4.68 5.78 31.08
CA GLY A 19 5.63 6.17 32.13
C GLY A 19 6.64 7.22 31.65
N GLU A 20 7.18 8.01 32.57
CA GLU A 20 8.08 9.13 32.26
C GLU A 20 9.34 8.70 31.48
N ASP A 21 9.95 7.58 31.85
CA ASP A 21 11.14 7.05 31.18
C ASP A 21 10.86 6.73 29.70
N ILE A 22 9.76 6.03 29.44
CA ILE A 22 9.32 5.68 28.07
C ILE A 22 8.93 6.94 27.29
N TRP A 23 8.34 7.94 27.94
CA TRP A 23 8.03 9.22 27.32
C TRP A 23 9.29 9.97 26.89
N ALA A 24 10.33 9.97 27.72
CA ALA A 24 11.62 10.57 27.39
C ALA A 24 12.28 9.85 26.20
N GLU A 25 12.28 8.51 26.19
CA GLU A 25 12.80 7.71 25.06
C GLU A 25 12.05 7.99 23.75
N LEU A 26 10.71 8.07 23.78
CA LEU A 26 9.91 8.39 22.60
C LEU A 26 10.23 9.77 22.05
N ASN A 27 10.37 10.78 22.91
CA ASN A 27 10.74 12.13 22.48
C ASN A 27 12.16 12.18 21.91
N ALA A 28 13.11 11.47 22.51
CA ALA A 28 14.46 11.36 21.97
C ALA A 28 14.47 10.69 20.58
N ALA A 29 13.70 9.61 20.41
CA ALA A 29 13.56 8.91 19.14
C ALA A 29 12.88 9.78 18.06
N TRP A 30 11.83 10.53 18.42
CA TRP A 30 11.13 11.43 17.49
C TRP A 30 11.91 12.70 17.17
N GLY A 31 12.74 13.18 18.10
CA GLY A 31 13.61 14.35 17.92
C GLY A 31 14.87 14.07 17.11
N ASN A 32 15.18 12.79 16.83
CA ASN A 32 16.32 12.40 16.02
C ASN A 32 16.18 12.91 14.57
N GLU A 33 17.25 13.48 14.01
CA GLU A 33 17.31 13.94 12.62
C GLU A 33 16.99 12.81 11.63
N GLU A 34 17.45 11.58 11.90
CA GLU A 34 17.17 10.44 11.05
C GLU A 34 15.66 10.13 10.99
N TYR A 35 14.97 10.24 12.13
CA TYR A 35 13.54 10.05 12.20
C TYR A 35 12.81 11.11 11.36
N THR A 36 13.19 12.38 11.52
CA THR A 36 12.62 13.50 10.76
C THR A 36 12.84 13.32 9.27
N ARG A 37 14.06 12.98 8.85
CA ARG A 37 14.41 12.71 7.45
C ARG A 37 13.55 11.57 6.87
N ARG A 38 13.42 10.45 7.58
CA ARG A 38 12.58 9.31 7.15
C ARG A 38 11.11 9.70 7.07
N ARG A 39 10.60 10.47 8.04
CA ARG A 39 9.22 10.95 8.06
C ARG A 39 8.92 11.83 6.84
N ASP A 40 9.79 12.80 6.55
CA ASP A 40 9.61 13.76 5.46
C ASP A 40 9.73 13.08 4.11
N GLN A 41 10.71 12.18 3.95
CA GLN A 41 10.81 11.35 2.75
C GLN A 41 9.54 10.51 2.54
N ASN A 42 9.03 9.88 3.60
CA ASN A 42 7.79 9.09 3.50
C ASN A 42 6.58 9.96 3.16
N GLN A 43 6.53 11.21 3.65
CA GLN A 43 5.49 12.17 3.29
C GLN A 43 5.58 12.55 1.81
N GLN A 44 6.78 12.86 1.31
CA GLN A 44 7.02 13.14 -0.10
C GLN A 44 6.69 11.93 -0.98
N ASN A 45 7.08 10.72 -0.59
CA ASN A 45 6.77 9.50 -1.32
C ASN A 45 5.26 9.27 -1.44
N ARG A 46 4.50 9.50 -0.37
CA ARG A 46 3.02 9.43 -0.41
C ARG A 46 2.40 10.51 -1.27
N ALA A 47 2.98 11.71 -1.30
CA ALA A 47 2.54 12.82 -2.13
C ALA A 47 3.06 12.76 -3.59
N SER A 48 3.96 11.82 -3.90
CA SER A 48 4.56 11.72 -5.23
C SER A 48 3.54 11.25 -6.26
N ASP A 49 3.56 11.90 -7.42
CA ASP A 49 2.63 11.66 -8.53
C ASP A 49 3.24 10.75 -9.62
N VAL A 50 4.43 10.17 -9.37
CA VAL A 50 5.14 9.22 -10.26
C VAL A 50 4.97 9.55 -11.77
N GLY A 51 5.23 10.81 -12.15
CA GLY A 51 5.11 11.26 -13.54
C GLY A 51 3.67 11.40 -14.07
N GLY A 52 2.72 11.85 -13.24
CA GLY A 52 1.30 12.00 -13.62
C GLY A 52 0.48 10.71 -13.51
N LEU A 53 1.04 9.67 -12.89
CA LEU A 53 0.40 8.37 -12.72
C LEU A 53 -0.26 8.20 -11.35
N GLY A 54 -0.20 9.22 -10.49
CA GLY A 54 -0.69 9.18 -9.13
C GLY A 54 0.29 8.52 -8.15
N SER A 55 -0.08 8.60 -6.87
CA SER A 55 0.58 7.80 -5.83
C SER A 55 0.33 6.32 -6.09
N SER A 56 1.35 5.48 -5.88
CA SER A 56 1.23 4.03 -6.05
C SER A 56 0.27 3.49 -5.00
N LEU A 57 -0.98 3.25 -5.37
CA LEU A 57 -1.99 2.70 -4.48
C LEU A 57 -2.19 1.23 -4.79
N HIS A 58 -2.33 0.41 -3.75
CA HIS A 58 -2.59 -1.01 -3.89
C HIS A 58 -3.74 -1.39 -2.97
N THR A 59 -4.78 -2.05 -3.52
CA THR A 59 -5.97 -2.45 -2.76
C THR A 59 -5.83 -3.81 -2.06
N GLY A 60 -4.72 -4.53 -2.28
CA GLY A 60 -4.47 -5.84 -1.67
C GLY A 60 -4.11 -5.77 -0.19
N GLY A 61 -3.83 -4.58 0.34
CA GLY A 61 -3.45 -4.39 1.74
C GLY A 61 -2.16 -5.12 2.11
N SER A 62 -2.09 -5.62 3.33
CA SER A 62 -0.95 -6.40 3.84
C SER A 62 -0.99 -7.88 3.42
N VAL A 63 -2.01 -8.30 2.67
CA VAL A 63 -2.15 -9.69 2.22
C VAL A 63 -1.25 -9.91 1.00
N PRO A 64 -0.39 -10.93 1.01
CA PRO A 64 0.53 -11.19 -0.08
C PRO A 64 -0.21 -11.66 -1.34
N HIS A 65 0.39 -11.43 -2.51
CA HIS A 65 -0.19 -11.83 -3.80
C HIS A 65 -0.44 -13.33 -3.94
N THR A 66 0.33 -14.17 -3.24
CA THR A 66 0.13 -15.63 -3.20
C THR A 66 -1.19 -16.00 -2.53
N GLU A 67 -1.54 -15.33 -1.43
CA GLU A 67 -2.83 -15.53 -0.75
C GLU A 67 -3.99 -14.99 -1.58
N HIS A 68 -3.81 -13.82 -2.22
CA HIS A 68 -4.80 -13.31 -3.18
C HIS A 68 -5.03 -14.30 -4.34
N ARG A 69 -3.97 -14.95 -4.82
CA ARG A 69 -4.08 -16.00 -5.84
C ARG A 69 -4.84 -17.22 -5.31
N HIS A 70 -4.55 -17.66 -4.09
CA HIS A 70 -5.22 -18.80 -3.47
C HIS A 70 -6.72 -18.55 -3.33
N HIS A 71 -7.13 -17.43 -2.73
CA HIS A 71 -8.54 -17.06 -2.58
C HIS A 71 -9.25 -16.92 -3.94
N LEU A 72 -8.56 -16.38 -4.94
CA LEU A 72 -9.12 -16.23 -6.28
C LEU A 72 -9.27 -17.59 -6.98
N LYS A 73 -8.33 -18.51 -6.79
CA LYS A 73 -8.42 -19.90 -7.28
C LYS A 73 -9.63 -20.61 -6.69
N GLU A 74 -9.84 -20.50 -5.37
CA GLU A 74 -11.01 -21.10 -4.69
C GLU A 74 -12.32 -20.54 -5.25
N THR A 75 -12.37 -19.24 -5.54
CA THR A 75 -13.56 -18.58 -6.08
C THR A 75 -13.84 -18.98 -7.54
N LEU A 76 -12.79 -19.13 -8.36
CA LEU A 76 -12.92 -19.47 -9.79
C LEU A 76 -13.02 -20.98 -10.05
N GLY A 77 -12.63 -21.82 -9.09
CA GLY A 77 -12.50 -23.27 -9.28
C GLY A 77 -11.38 -23.68 -10.26
N ARG A 78 -10.50 -22.75 -10.63
CA ARG A 78 -9.36 -22.96 -11.54
C ARG A 78 -8.22 -22.00 -11.21
N GLU A 79 -7.04 -22.27 -11.76
CA GLU A 79 -5.93 -21.32 -11.66
C GLU A 79 -6.31 -19.95 -12.25
N PRO A 80 -6.12 -18.85 -11.50
CA PRO A 80 -6.35 -17.52 -12.01
C PRO A 80 -5.22 -17.08 -12.94
N THR A 81 -5.59 -16.41 -14.02
CA THR A 81 -4.65 -15.80 -14.94
C THR A 81 -3.92 -14.61 -14.27
N PRO A 82 -2.73 -14.22 -14.75
CA PRO A 82 -2.07 -13.00 -14.30
C PRO A 82 -2.95 -11.75 -14.43
N VAL A 83 -3.79 -11.70 -15.46
CA VAL A 83 -4.73 -10.59 -15.73
C VAL A 83 -5.81 -10.50 -14.66
N GLU A 84 -6.39 -11.63 -14.27
CA GLU A 84 -7.41 -11.72 -13.22
C GLU A 84 -6.83 -11.36 -11.85
N LEU A 85 -5.65 -11.90 -11.52
CA LEU A 85 -4.97 -11.60 -10.26
C LEU A 85 -4.60 -10.11 -10.15
N HIS A 86 -4.11 -9.52 -11.24
CA HIS A 86 -3.80 -8.08 -11.28
C HIS A 86 -5.06 -7.23 -11.08
N SER A 87 -6.15 -7.59 -11.76
CA SER A 87 -7.43 -6.91 -11.63
C SER A 87 -7.98 -7.00 -10.21
N ARG A 88 -7.88 -8.16 -9.56
CA ARG A 88 -8.33 -8.38 -8.17
C ARG A 88 -7.62 -7.47 -7.16
N THR A 89 -6.35 -7.15 -7.42
CA THR A 89 -5.44 -6.49 -6.47
C THR A 89 -5.25 -4.99 -6.72
N HIS A 90 -5.72 -4.49 -7.87
CA HIS A 90 -5.54 -3.09 -8.27
C HIS A 90 -6.83 -2.42 -8.76
N LYS A 91 -7.97 -3.10 -8.63
CA LYS A 91 -9.29 -2.49 -8.73
C LYS A 91 -9.94 -2.34 -7.37
N ARG A 92 -10.79 -1.33 -7.24
CA ARG A 92 -11.69 -1.17 -6.10
C ARG A 92 -12.83 -2.20 -6.23
N GLN A 93 -13.21 -2.83 -5.13
CA GLN A 93 -14.26 -3.85 -5.17
C GLN A 93 -15.65 -3.26 -5.42
N GLU A 94 -15.89 -2.03 -4.95
CA GLU A 94 -17.19 -1.35 -5.01
C GLU A 94 -17.63 -1.00 -6.43
N ASP A 95 -16.73 -0.43 -7.25
CA ASP A 95 -17.03 0.11 -8.58
C ASP A 95 -16.21 -0.54 -9.72
N GLN A 96 -15.31 -1.48 -9.38
CA GLN A 96 -14.39 -2.15 -10.31
C GLN A 96 -13.48 -1.19 -11.10
N GLN A 97 -13.31 0.05 -10.62
CA GLN A 97 -12.40 1.02 -11.22
C GLN A 97 -10.97 0.78 -10.79
N TRP A 98 -10.03 1.18 -11.65
CA TRP A 98 -8.60 1.14 -11.36
C TRP A 98 -8.25 2.09 -10.22
N ILE A 99 -7.38 1.64 -9.33
CA ILE A 99 -6.96 2.46 -8.18
C ILE A 99 -6.07 3.63 -8.59
N ASP A 100 -5.29 3.44 -9.67
CA ASP A 100 -4.45 4.46 -10.30
C ASP A 100 -4.24 4.13 -11.80
N GLU A 101 -3.71 5.09 -12.56
CA GLU A 101 -3.46 4.95 -14.00
C GLU A 101 -2.33 3.95 -14.29
N ARG A 102 -1.40 3.78 -13.35
CA ARG A 102 -0.31 2.80 -13.45
C ARG A 102 -0.85 1.37 -13.46
N ALA A 103 -1.83 1.06 -12.62
CA ALA A 103 -2.51 -0.23 -12.57
C ALA A 103 -3.21 -0.54 -13.90
N ARG A 104 -3.88 0.45 -14.48
CA ARG A 104 -4.52 0.31 -15.80
C ARG A 104 -3.50 0.02 -16.89
N LYS A 105 -2.39 0.78 -16.96
CA LYS A 105 -1.33 0.54 -17.94
C LYS A 105 -0.66 -0.82 -17.76
N ALA A 106 -0.38 -1.22 -16.53
CA ALA A 106 0.19 -2.53 -16.23
C ALA A 106 -0.75 -3.67 -16.67
N HIS A 107 -2.07 -3.52 -16.49
CA HIS A 107 -3.04 -4.49 -16.98
C HIS A 107 -2.96 -4.69 -18.49
N VAL A 108 -2.87 -3.60 -19.26
CA VAL A 108 -2.72 -3.67 -20.73
C VAL A 108 -1.44 -4.43 -21.10
N SER A 109 -0.32 -4.11 -20.45
CA SER A 109 0.95 -4.81 -20.71
C SER A 109 0.90 -6.29 -20.35
N ILE A 110 0.32 -6.66 -19.21
CA ILE A 110 0.16 -8.06 -18.78
C ILE A 110 -0.75 -8.80 -19.77
N TYR A 111 -1.85 -8.17 -20.18
CA TYR A 111 -2.77 -8.73 -21.16
C TYR A 111 -2.07 -9.00 -22.50
N LEU A 112 -1.34 -8.02 -23.03
CA LEU A 112 -0.57 -8.18 -24.27
C LEU A 112 0.49 -9.27 -24.14
N TYR A 113 1.20 -9.34 -23.02
CA TYR A 113 2.20 -10.39 -22.79
C TYR A 113 1.56 -11.79 -22.82
N VAL A 114 0.45 -11.99 -22.10
CA VAL A 114 -0.26 -13.27 -22.06
C VAL A 114 -0.81 -13.63 -23.44
N PHE A 115 -1.41 -12.65 -24.15
CA PHE A 115 -1.95 -12.87 -25.48
C PHE A 115 -0.86 -13.30 -26.49
N ASN A 116 0.28 -12.62 -26.51
CA ASN A 116 1.35 -12.90 -27.47
C ASN A 116 2.15 -14.19 -27.17
N ASN A 117 2.16 -14.70 -25.93
CA ASN A 117 2.98 -15.87 -25.56
C ASN A 117 2.19 -17.17 -25.43
N PHE A 118 0.86 -17.12 -25.36
CA PHE A 118 0.03 -18.30 -25.09
C PHE A 118 -1.11 -18.53 -26.07
N TYR A 119 -1.37 -17.58 -27.00
CA TYR A 119 -2.47 -17.67 -27.97
C TYR A 119 -2.01 -17.56 -29.44
N PHE A 120 -0.69 -17.53 -29.69
CA PHE A 120 -0.01 -17.71 -30.97
C PHE A 120 1.14 -18.69 -30.78
#